data_AF-A0AAV5XH55-F1
#
_entry.id   AF-A0AAV5XH55-F1
#
_cell.length_a   1.000
_cell.length_b   1.000
_cell.length_c   1.000
_cell.angle_alpha   90.00
_cell.angle_beta   90.00
_cell.angle_gamma   90.00
#
_symmetry.space_group_name_H-M   'P 1'
#
loop_
_entity.id
_entity.type
_entity.pdbx_description
1 polymer ?
#
loop_
_entity_poly.entity_id
_entity_poly.type
_entity_poly.pdbx_seq_one_letter_code
_entity_poly.pdbx_strand_id
1 'polypeptide(L)'
;MTALRLLSLGGVSVLMALTALAYASPPDPAWVAGVYDEADHDDVVVLIVSGSALVEPDRAVADRLAPTDRRRAPERTETRIAAPASSANLVRAPPLT
;
A
#
# COMPACT_ATOMS: atom_id res chain seq x y z
N MET A 1 -19.14 -32.55 -3.53
CA MET A 1 -17.96 -33.09 -4.25
C MET A 1 -17.81 -32.55 -5.68
N THR A 2 -18.90 -32.31 -6.42
CA THR A 2 -18.88 -31.73 -7.78
C THR A 2 -18.40 -30.27 -7.83
N ALA A 3 -18.84 -29.42 -6.90
CA ALA A 3 -18.41 -28.02 -6.83
C ALA A 3 -16.89 -27.85 -6.66
N LEU A 4 -16.27 -28.66 -5.78
CA LEU A 4 -14.81 -28.66 -5.58
C LEU A 4 -14.05 -29.13 -6.84
N ARG A 5 -14.61 -30.10 -7.58
CA ARG A 5 -14.03 -30.56 -8.86
C ARG A 5 -14.10 -29.47 -9.93
N LEU A 6 -15.22 -28.75 -10.02
CA LEU A 6 -15.38 -27.63 -10.95
C LEU A 6 -14.45 -26.47 -10.60
N LEU A 7 -14.33 -26.13 -9.31
CA LEU A 7 -13.38 -25.12 -8.84
C LEU A 7 -11.93 -25.50 -9.19
N SER A 8 -11.57 -26.76 -8.98
CA SER A 8 -10.23 -27.27 -9.31
C SER A 8 -9.97 -27.25 -10.82
N LEU A 9 -10.88 -27.77 -11.64
CA LEU A 9 -10.75 -27.76 -13.11
C LEU A 9 -10.73 -26.33 -13.67
N GLY A 10 -11.56 -25.44 -13.13
CA GLY A 10 -11.58 -24.02 -13.48
C GLY A 10 -10.24 -23.36 -13.15
N GLY A 11 -9.72 -23.55 -11.94
CA GLY A 11 -8.42 -23.03 -11.52
C GLY A 11 -7.28 -23.53 -12.42
N VAL A 12 -7.23 -24.83 -12.71
CA VAL A 12 -6.22 -25.41 -13.63
C VAL A 12 -6.35 -24.79 -15.02
N SER A 13 -7.56 -24.63 -15.53
CA SER A 13 -7.80 -24.03 -16.85
C SER A 13 -7.32 -22.57 -16.91
N VAL A 14 -7.58 -21.79 -15.86
CA VAL A 14 -7.11 -20.40 -15.75
C VAL A 14 -5.58 -20.33 -15.72
N LEU A 15 -4.93 -21.18 -14.92
CA LEU A 15 -3.45 -21.21 -14.84
C LEU A 15 -2.80 -21.56 -16.19
N MET A 16 -3.38 -22.50 -16.93
CA MET A 16 -2.91 -22.85 -18.28
C MET A 16 -3.04 -21.69 -19.25
N ALA A 17 -4.17 -20.98 -19.24
CA ALA A 17 -4.40 -19.83 -20.10
C ALA A 17 -3.45 -18.66 -19.76
N LEU A 18 -3.28 -18.35 -18.47
CA LEU A 18 -2.36 -17.30 -18.00
C LEU A 18 -0.91 -17.59 -18.39
N THR A 19 -0.49 -18.85 -18.27
CA THR A 19 0.87 -19.26 -18.67
C THR A 19 1.10 -19.02 -20.16
N ALA A 20 0.16 -19.45 -21.01
CA ALA A 20 0.28 -19.23 -22.46
C ALA A 20 0.32 -17.73 -22.83
N LEU A 21 -0.44 -16.89 -22.13
CA LEU A 21 -0.41 -15.44 -22.31
C LEU A 21 0.93 -14.82 -21.88
N ALA A 22 1.51 -15.25 -20.75
CA ALA A 22 2.79 -14.74 -20.27
C ALA A 22 3.97 -15.03 -21.22
N TYR A 23 3.89 -16.14 -21.97
CA TYR A 23 4.86 -16.50 -23.00
C TYR A 23 4.50 -16.01 -24.41
N ALA A 24 3.38 -15.29 -24.58
CA ALA A 24 3.06 -14.65 -25.86
C ALA A 24 4.14 -13.60 -26.18
N SER A 25 4.37 -13.31 -27.47
CA SER A 25 5.45 -12.40 -27.87
C SER A 25 4.95 -10.95 -28.05
N PRO A 26 5.65 -9.95 -27.47
CA PRO A 26 6.79 -10.10 -26.54
C PRO A 26 6.32 -10.57 -25.15
N PRO A 27 7.12 -11.39 -24.45
CA PRO A 27 6.81 -11.76 -23.07
C PRO A 27 6.69 -10.52 -22.17
N ASP A 28 5.89 -10.63 -21.12
CA ASP A 28 5.79 -9.55 -20.14
C ASP A 28 7.18 -9.23 -19.55
N PRO A 29 7.49 -7.94 -19.30
CA PRO A 29 8.76 -7.55 -18.70
C PRO A 29 8.96 -8.23 -17.35
N ALA A 30 10.13 -8.80 -17.12
CA ALA A 30 10.48 -9.42 -15.84
C ALA A 30 10.50 -8.40 -14.67
N TRP A 31 10.57 -7.10 -14.99
CA TRP A 31 10.63 -6.01 -14.04
C TRP A 31 10.15 -4.69 -14.66
N VAL A 32 9.44 -3.90 -13.85
CA VAL A 32 8.83 -2.61 -14.19
C VAL A 32 9.12 -1.63 -13.05
N ALA A 33 9.72 -0.48 -13.37
CA ALA A 33 10.00 0.58 -12.41
C ALA A 33 8.70 1.17 -11.85
N GLY A 34 8.71 1.53 -10.57
CA GLY A 34 7.50 2.01 -9.87
C GLY A 34 6.54 0.90 -9.42
N VAL A 35 6.73 -0.35 -9.87
CA VAL A 35 5.84 -1.48 -9.50
C VAL A 35 6.51 -2.43 -8.52
N TYR A 36 7.79 -2.73 -8.72
CA TYR A 36 8.50 -3.77 -7.97
C TYR A 36 9.58 -3.23 -7.01
N ASP A 37 9.74 -1.91 -6.96
CA ASP A 37 10.79 -1.17 -6.26
C ASP A 37 10.28 -0.24 -5.14
N GLU A 38 9.05 -0.46 -4.65
CA GLU A 38 8.39 0.39 -3.64
C GLU A 38 8.24 1.86 -4.06
N ALA A 39 8.31 2.17 -5.36
CA ALA A 39 8.14 3.52 -5.88
C ALA A 39 6.70 3.80 -6.37
N ASP A 40 5.68 3.15 -5.79
CA ASP A 40 4.25 3.41 -6.08
C ASP A 40 3.60 4.41 -5.11
N HIS A 41 4.35 4.90 -4.12
CA HIS A 41 3.96 5.95 -3.18
C HIS A 41 2.82 5.58 -2.22
N ASP A 42 2.62 4.30 -1.92
CA ASP A 42 1.70 3.86 -0.86
C ASP A 42 2.11 4.43 0.52
N ASP A 43 3.42 4.59 0.76
CA ASP A 43 4.01 5.23 1.93
C ASP A 43 3.54 6.68 2.13
N VAL A 44 3.44 7.46 1.04
CA VAL A 44 2.91 8.83 1.05
C VAL A 44 1.44 8.82 1.43
N VAL A 45 0.66 7.88 0.89
CA VAL A 45 -0.77 7.74 1.25
C VAL A 45 -0.92 7.39 2.72
N VAL A 46 -0.13 6.43 3.22
CA VAL A 46 -0.10 6.05 4.64
C VAL A 46 0.28 7.26 5.50
N LEU A 47 1.27 8.06 5.10
CA LEU A 47 1.68 9.26 5.80
C LEU A 47 0.57 10.32 5.86
N ILE A 48 -0.09 10.60 4.73
CA ILE A 48 -1.18 11.57 4.66
C ILE A 48 -2.35 11.12 5.52
N VAL A 49 -2.77 9.86 5.40
CA VAL A 49 -3.89 9.32 6.19
C VAL A 49 -3.57 9.36 7.67
N SER A 50 -2.37 8.91 8.07
CA SER A 50 -1.94 8.95 9.47
C SER A 50 -1.84 10.37 10.02
N GLY A 51 -1.39 11.33 9.20
CA GLY A 51 -1.35 12.75 9.55
C GLY A 51 -2.74 13.40 9.60
N SER A 52 -3.66 12.99 8.73
CA SER A 52 -5.05 13.47 8.72
C SER A 52 -5.84 12.97 9.93
N ALA A 53 -5.52 11.78 10.44
CA ALA A 53 -6.04 11.27 11.70
C ALA A 53 -5.57 12.07 12.93
N LEU A 54 -4.51 12.88 12.78
CA LEU A 54 -4.04 13.85 13.78
C LEU A 54 -4.65 15.25 13.58
N VAL A 55 -5.39 15.48 12.49
CA VAL A 55 -6.18 16.71 12.33
C VAL A 55 -7.40 16.54 13.20
N GLU A 56 -7.32 17.15 14.38
CA GLU A 56 -8.42 17.16 15.31
C GLU A 56 -9.69 17.66 14.59
N PRO A 57 -10.83 16.96 14.70
CA PRO A 57 -12.05 17.33 14.00
C PRO A 57 -12.32 18.81 14.24
N ASP A 58 -12.68 19.52 13.16
CA ASP A 58 -12.81 20.97 13.12
C ASP A 58 -13.30 21.50 14.46
N ARG A 59 -12.43 22.26 15.14
CA ARG A 59 -12.67 22.68 16.51
C ARG A 59 -13.98 23.44 16.64
N ALA A 60 -14.54 24.01 15.57
CA ALA A 60 -15.86 24.64 15.64
C ALA A 60 -17.00 23.67 16.00
N VAL A 61 -16.87 22.37 15.71
CA VAL A 61 -17.84 21.33 16.11
C VAL A 61 -17.54 20.80 17.51
N ALA A 62 -16.26 20.64 17.87
CA ALA A 62 -15.85 20.15 19.18
C ALA A 62 -15.99 21.20 20.32
N ASP A 63 -15.73 22.48 20.03
CA ASP A 63 -15.77 23.61 20.96
C ASP A 63 -17.22 24.04 21.31
N ARG A 64 -18.21 23.59 20.52
CA ARG A 64 -19.62 23.69 20.90
C ARG A 64 -20.03 22.74 22.02
N LEU A 65 -19.18 21.76 22.37
CA LEU A 65 -19.52 20.67 23.29
C LEU A 65 -18.63 20.54 24.53
N ALA A 66 -17.60 21.38 24.75
CA ALA A 66 -16.76 21.27 25.95
C ALA A 66 -16.22 22.62 26.49
N PRO A 67 -16.02 22.76 27.83
CA PRO A 67 -15.55 24.01 28.44
C PRO A 67 -14.05 24.24 28.20
N THR A 68 -13.73 25.47 27.82
CA THR A 68 -12.38 26.01 27.55
C THR A 68 -11.35 25.80 28.66
N ASP A 69 -10.23 25.14 28.33
CA ASP A 69 -8.91 25.47 28.90
C ASP A 69 -7.83 25.36 27.81
N ARG A 70 -7.17 26.47 27.53
CA ARG A 70 -6.25 26.68 26.40
C ARG A 70 -4.82 26.50 26.90
N ARG A 71 -4.20 25.35 26.66
CA ARG A 71 -2.75 25.16 26.85
C ARG A 71 -1.99 25.03 25.54
N ARG A 72 -0.79 25.62 25.58
CA ARG A 72 0.12 26.07 24.49
C ARG A 72 0.64 24.91 23.62
N ALA A 73 0.76 25.17 22.31
CA ALA A 73 1.25 24.22 21.31
C ALA A 73 2.76 23.94 21.44
N PRO A 74 3.24 22.69 21.25
CA PRO A 74 4.66 22.41 21.11
C PRO A 74 5.15 22.74 19.69
N GLU A 75 6.42 23.15 19.60
CA GLU A 75 7.14 23.38 18.34
C GLU A 75 7.15 22.13 17.47
N ARG A 76 6.80 22.31 16.19
CA ARG A 76 6.80 21.27 15.16
C ARG A 76 8.23 21.01 14.72
N THR A 77 8.92 20.11 15.41
CA THR A 77 10.10 19.43 14.86
C THR A 77 9.60 18.35 13.90
N GLU A 78 9.87 18.50 12.60
CA GLU A 78 9.72 17.42 11.63
C GLU A 78 10.76 16.34 11.92
N THR A 79 10.46 15.50 12.90
CA THR A 79 11.18 14.25 13.09
C THR A 79 10.81 13.37 11.91
N ARG A 80 11.78 13.08 11.04
CA ARG A 80 11.69 11.98 10.07
C ARG A 80 11.43 10.71 10.86
N ILE A 81 10.17 10.28 10.92
CA ILE A 81 9.83 8.99 11.48
C ILE A 81 10.40 7.97 10.51
N ALA A 82 11.53 7.37 10.89
CA ALA A 82 11.96 6.13 10.26
C ALA A 82 10.84 5.13 10.55
N ALA A 83 10.06 4.80 9.51
CA ALA A 83 9.11 3.70 9.60
C ALA A 83 9.89 2.47 10.10
N PRO A 84 9.31 1.68 11.03
CA PRO A 84 9.92 0.40 11.37
C PRO A 84 10.13 -0.34 10.05
N ALA A 85 11.36 -0.82 9.81
CA ALA A 85 11.68 -1.58 8.61
C ALA A 85 10.61 -2.65 8.46
N SER A 86 9.73 -2.46 7.47
CA SER A 86 8.64 -3.39 7.19
C SER A 86 9.32 -4.69 6.83
N SER A 87 9.39 -5.57 7.82
CA SER A 87 10.11 -6.81 7.72
C SER A 87 9.29 -7.65 6.73
N ALA A 88 9.83 -7.82 5.51
CA ALA A 88 9.33 -8.65 4.41
C ALA A 88 8.72 -7.95 3.17
N ASN A 89 8.99 -6.67 2.89
CA ASN A 89 8.93 -6.26 1.48
C ASN A 89 10.15 -6.84 0.76
N LEU A 90 9.96 -7.98 0.12
CA LEU A 90 10.90 -8.53 -0.85
C LEU A 90 10.90 -7.61 -2.08
N VAL A 91 11.56 -6.45 -1.96
CA VAL A 91 11.86 -5.57 -3.08
C VAL A 91 12.54 -6.43 -4.13
N ARG A 92 11.92 -6.55 -5.31
CA ARG A 92 12.51 -7.30 -6.41
C ARG A 92 13.48 -6.35 -7.10
N ALA A 93 14.77 -6.64 -7.00
CA ALA A 93 15.77 -5.90 -7.76
C ALA A 93 15.54 -6.06 -9.28
N PRO A 94 15.87 -5.03 -10.08
CA PRO A 94 15.85 -5.17 -11.53
C PRO A 94 16.80 -6.28 -11.98
N PRO A 95 16.49 -7.00 -13.07
CA PRO A 95 17.37 -8.03 -13.61
C PRO A 95 18.70 -7.40 -14.06
N LEU A 96 19.80 -8.14 -13.87
CA LEU A 96 21.10 -7.75 -14.41
C LEU A 96 21.06 -7.88 -15.94
N THR A 97 21.38 -6.79 -16.64
CA THR A 97 21.46 -6.73 -18.11
C THR A 97 22.58 -7.58 -18.68
#